data_AF-A0A967SDW5-F1
#
_entry.id   AF-A0A967SDW5-F1
#
_cell.length_a   1.000
_cell.length_b   1.000
_cell.length_c   1.000
_cell.angle_alpha   90.00
_cell.angle_beta   90.00
_cell.angle_gamma   90.00
#
_symmetry.space_group_name_H-M   'P 1'
#
loop_
_entity.id
_entity.type
_entity.pdbx_description
1 polymer ?
#
loop_
_entity_poly.entity_id
_entity_poly.type
_entity_poly.pdbx_seq_one_letter_code
_entity_poly.pdbx_strand_id
1 'polypeptide(L)'
;MVLVEGRVDDERIALDGPITLAHDRNRIELRFAALSYRAPSQVRYQVRLGRDAPWSTIRAQPVVRWVDLPAGAYRAQVRASLDGRSWSVPATYTFEVEPPWYRTPQWLTALGLAAVLAVLLLYRVRVRHLLELERQRTRIAMDLHDEIGAALGSVGILAGVLGQGEVEAGERADLAAEIGETVEELGAALADIVWSLNPREARLSDLGARLVERGRRLFAGGAAEFVADLPADLPDTPLPARARRNVLLVGLEAMRNAVRHADAERVSLSMARVGPALWRLDIADDGVGVVPGELENVTGLGTLSMRRRA
;
A
#
# COMPACT_ATOMS: atom_id res chain seq x y z
N MET A 1 3.46 4.75 -69.55
CA MET A 1 2.57 4.57 -68.37
C MET A 1 2.88 5.72 -67.43
N VAL A 2 1.85 6.35 -66.86
CA VAL A 2 2.04 7.41 -65.86
C VAL A 2 1.19 7.10 -64.63
N LEU A 3 1.70 7.41 -63.44
CA LEU A 3 0.90 7.43 -62.22
C LEU A 3 0.07 8.72 -62.26
N VAL A 4 -1.22 8.61 -61.94
CA VAL A 4 -2.19 9.70 -62.07
C VAL A 4 -2.57 10.26 -60.71
N GLU A 5 -2.77 9.36 -59.74
CA GLU A 5 -3.20 9.73 -58.39
C GLU A 5 -2.70 8.68 -57.41
N GLY A 6 -2.13 9.12 -56.29
CA GLY A 6 -1.88 8.28 -55.13
C GLY A 6 -2.81 8.68 -53.99
N ARG A 7 -3.28 7.72 -53.21
CA ARG A 7 -3.99 7.96 -51.95
C ARG A 7 -3.43 7.11 -50.82
N VAL A 8 -3.43 7.67 -49.62
CA VAL A 8 -3.16 6.99 -48.35
C VAL A 8 -4.34 7.21 -47.43
N ASP A 9 -5.02 6.14 -47.01
CA ASP A 9 -6.26 6.21 -46.21
C ASP A 9 -7.27 7.24 -46.75
N ASP A 10 -7.53 7.21 -48.06
CA ASP A 10 -8.43 8.12 -48.78
C ASP A 10 -7.96 9.57 -48.94
N GLU A 11 -6.82 9.97 -48.36
CA GLU A 11 -6.19 11.27 -48.59
C GLU A 11 -5.25 11.24 -49.80
N ARG A 12 -5.29 12.27 -50.64
CA ARG A 12 -4.41 12.39 -51.82
C ARG A 12 -2.97 12.66 -51.41
N ILE A 13 -2.03 11.93 -52.02
CA ILE A 13 -0.59 12.12 -51.83
C ILE A 13 0.07 12.62 -53.11
N ALA A 14 1.13 13.42 -52.96
CA ALA A 14 2.01 13.79 -54.06
C ALA A 14 2.85 12.58 -54.49
N LEU A 15 3.04 12.43 -55.80
CA LEU A 15 3.77 11.30 -56.39
C LEU A 15 5.20 11.68 -56.82
N ASP A 16 5.63 12.88 -56.42
CA ASP A 16 6.83 13.55 -56.93
C ASP A 16 8.10 13.16 -56.16
N GLY A 17 7.95 12.36 -55.10
CA GLY A 17 9.03 11.89 -54.24
C GLY A 17 8.59 10.75 -53.32
N PRO A 18 9.54 10.13 -52.59
CA PRO A 18 9.23 9.12 -51.60
C PRO A 18 8.48 9.73 -50.41
N ILE A 19 7.51 8.99 -49.89
CA ILE A 19 6.76 9.37 -48.69
C ILE A 19 6.98 8.35 -47.58
N THR A 20 6.88 8.83 -46.35
CA THR A 20 6.91 8.00 -45.15
C THR A 20 5.49 7.90 -44.60
N LEU A 21 5.05 6.67 -44.36
CA LEU A 21 3.73 6.32 -43.85
C LEU A 21 3.86 5.94 -42.38
N ALA A 22 2.99 6.48 -41.54
CA ALA A 22 2.89 6.04 -40.16
C ALA A 22 2.41 4.59 -40.10
N HIS A 23 2.78 3.86 -39.05
CA HIS A 23 2.45 2.42 -38.90
C HIS A 23 0.94 2.12 -38.95
N ASP A 24 0.11 3.11 -38.59
CA ASP A 24 -1.35 3.08 -38.54
C ASP A 24 -2.02 3.66 -39.80
N ARG A 25 -1.21 4.22 -40.72
CA ARG A 25 -1.65 4.80 -41.98
C ARG A 25 -0.98 4.15 -43.18
N ASN A 26 -1.19 2.84 -43.33
CA ASN A 26 -0.46 1.98 -44.28
C ASN A 26 -1.31 1.41 -45.44
N ARG A 27 -2.52 1.95 -45.68
CA ARG A 27 -3.32 1.64 -46.86
C ARG A 27 -2.97 2.59 -48.00
N ILE A 28 -2.32 2.06 -49.03
CA ILE A 28 -1.94 2.83 -50.21
C ILE A 28 -2.74 2.39 -51.44
N GLU A 29 -3.32 3.36 -52.15
CA GLU A 29 -4.02 3.19 -53.42
C GLU A 29 -3.28 3.98 -54.49
N LEU A 30 -2.84 3.31 -55.57
CA LEU A 30 -2.21 3.97 -56.72
C LEU A 30 -3.10 3.81 -57.95
N ARG A 31 -3.41 4.92 -58.61
CA ARG A 31 -4.13 4.98 -59.88
C ARG A 31 -3.19 5.36 -61.00
N PHE A 32 -3.32 4.70 -62.16
CA PHE A 32 -2.37 4.83 -63.26
C PHE A 32 -3.04 4.78 -64.63
N ALA A 33 -2.50 5.48 -65.61
CA ALA A 33 -3.04 5.50 -66.97
C ALA A 33 -1.99 5.04 -67.98
N ALA A 34 -2.45 4.22 -68.93
CA ALA A 34 -1.72 3.92 -70.14
C ALA A 34 -2.09 4.97 -71.20
N LEU A 35 -1.08 5.58 -71.84
CA LEU A 35 -1.27 6.58 -72.90
C LEU A 35 -1.69 5.92 -74.23
N SER A 36 -2.77 5.14 -74.24
CA SER A 36 -3.27 4.45 -75.44
C SER A 36 -4.73 4.78 -75.71
N TYR A 37 -4.97 5.48 -76.84
CA TYR A 37 -6.28 5.99 -77.25
C TYR A 37 -7.07 5.03 -78.15
N ARG A 38 -6.45 3.96 -78.66
CA ARG A 38 -7.04 3.10 -79.71
C ARG A 38 -8.01 2.03 -79.17
N ALA A 39 -7.76 1.49 -77.98
CA ALA A 39 -8.61 0.46 -77.37
C ALA A 39 -8.38 0.36 -75.85
N PRO A 40 -8.94 1.27 -75.04
CA PRO A 40 -8.72 1.31 -73.58
C PRO A 40 -9.12 0.01 -72.86
N SER A 41 -10.15 -0.70 -73.36
CA SER A 41 -10.64 -1.96 -72.79
C SER A 41 -9.71 -3.16 -73.02
N GLN A 42 -8.73 -3.04 -73.92
CA GLN A 42 -7.75 -4.10 -74.21
C GLN A 42 -6.46 -3.97 -73.39
N VAL A 43 -6.30 -2.88 -72.64
CA VAL A 43 -5.09 -2.64 -71.84
C VAL A 43 -5.06 -3.61 -70.65
N ARG A 44 -3.96 -4.36 -70.54
CA ARG A 44 -3.64 -5.20 -69.39
C ARG A 44 -2.62 -4.50 -68.52
N TYR A 45 -2.84 -4.56 -67.21
CA TYR A 45 -1.96 -3.96 -66.23
C TYR A 45 -1.24 -5.06 -65.44
N GLN A 46 0.01 -4.81 -65.10
CA GLN A 46 0.76 -5.64 -64.16
C GLN A 46 1.38 -4.79 -63.09
N VAL A 47 1.27 -5.27 -61.86
CA VAL A 47 1.79 -4.61 -60.66
C VAL A 47 2.66 -5.55 -59.86
N ARG A 48 3.63 -5.00 -59.15
CA ARG A 48 4.36 -5.72 -58.11
C ARG A 48 4.80 -4.76 -57.02
N LEU A 49 4.99 -5.30 -55.82
CA LEU A 49 5.48 -4.59 -54.65
C LEU A 49 6.78 -5.25 -54.20
N GLY A 50 7.91 -4.57 -54.45
CA GLY A 50 9.25 -5.10 -54.19
C GLY A 50 9.99 -5.49 -55.47
N ARG A 51 11.33 -5.55 -55.38
CA ARG A 51 12.23 -5.77 -56.51
C ARG A 51 12.08 -7.17 -57.13
N ASP A 52 11.88 -8.18 -56.29
CA ASP A 52 11.87 -9.60 -56.67
C ASP A 52 10.49 -10.25 -56.54
N ALA A 53 9.46 -9.44 -56.26
CA ALA A 53 8.09 -9.93 -56.18
C ALA A 53 7.55 -10.31 -57.58
N PRO A 54 6.73 -11.37 -57.67
CA PRO A 54 6.11 -11.77 -58.93
C PRO A 54 5.12 -10.70 -59.41
N TRP A 55 5.04 -10.53 -60.74
CA TRP A 55 4.08 -9.62 -61.35
C TRP A 55 2.65 -10.17 -61.23
N SER A 56 1.75 -9.40 -60.63
CA SER A 56 0.33 -9.69 -60.55
C SER A 56 -0.41 -8.95 -61.66
N THR A 57 -1.27 -9.64 -62.42
CA THR A 57 -2.01 -9.04 -63.53
C THR A 57 -3.37 -8.52 -63.05
N ILE A 58 -3.66 -7.24 -63.33
CA ILE A 58 -4.94 -6.59 -63.05
C ILE A 58 -5.66 -6.36 -64.38
N ARG A 59 -6.91 -6.81 -64.48
CA ARG A 59 -7.73 -6.66 -65.69
C ARG A 59 -8.65 -5.45 -65.56
N ALA A 60 -8.66 -4.59 -66.58
CA ALA A 60 -9.66 -3.54 -66.81
C ALA A 60 -9.80 -2.43 -65.75
N GLN A 61 -9.03 -2.46 -64.65
CA GLN A 61 -9.07 -1.41 -63.63
C GLN A 61 -7.69 -0.74 -63.47
N PRO A 62 -7.59 0.58 -63.65
CA PRO A 62 -6.35 1.35 -63.53
C PRO A 62 -5.98 1.67 -62.07
N VAL A 63 -6.23 0.74 -61.14
CA VAL A 63 -6.02 0.96 -59.71
C VAL A 63 -5.43 -0.28 -59.03
N VAL A 64 -4.50 -0.07 -58.11
CA VAL A 64 -3.98 -1.10 -57.21
C VAL A 64 -4.06 -0.60 -55.78
N ARG A 65 -4.41 -1.51 -54.86
CA ARG A 65 -4.49 -1.23 -53.43
C ARG A 65 -3.64 -2.22 -52.65
N TRP A 66 -2.80 -1.70 -51.77
CA TRP A 66 -2.11 -2.47 -50.74
C TRP A 66 -2.62 -2.03 -49.37
N VAL A 67 -2.87 -2.99 -48.49
CA VAL A 67 -3.41 -2.82 -47.14
C VAL A 67 -2.55 -3.61 -46.17
N ASP A 68 -2.49 -3.15 -44.92
CA ASP A 68 -1.78 -3.81 -43.81
C ASP A 68 -0.31 -4.11 -44.13
N LEU A 69 0.37 -3.16 -44.77
CA LEU A 69 1.78 -3.30 -45.08
C LEU A 69 2.63 -3.28 -43.79
N PRO A 70 3.48 -4.30 -43.55
CA PRO A 70 4.45 -4.28 -42.46
C PRO A 70 5.39 -3.07 -42.52
N ALA A 71 6.08 -2.79 -41.41
CA ALA A 71 7.11 -1.75 -41.40
C ALA A 71 8.26 -2.11 -42.36
N GLY A 72 8.70 -1.15 -43.17
CA GLY A 72 9.78 -1.33 -44.13
C GLY A 72 9.66 -0.47 -45.39
N ALA A 73 10.71 -0.53 -46.22
CA ALA A 73 10.79 0.20 -47.47
C ALA A 73 10.17 -0.60 -48.64
N TYR A 74 9.26 0.03 -49.37
CA TYR A 74 8.53 -0.58 -50.47
C TYR A 74 8.80 0.13 -51.80
N ARG A 75 8.80 -0.67 -52.88
CA ARG A 75 8.89 -0.20 -54.27
C ARG A 75 7.71 -0.74 -55.06
N ALA A 76 6.69 0.07 -55.25
CA ALA A 76 5.56 -0.24 -56.11
C ALA A 76 5.94 -0.01 -57.57
N GLN A 77 5.68 -0.99 -58.44
CA GLN A 77 5.93 -0.88 -59.87
C GLN A 77 4.70 -1.29 -60.66
N VAL A 78 4.37 -0.51 -61.69
CA VAL A 78 3.20 -0.72 -62.54
C VAL A 78 3.60 -0.62 -64.01
N ARG A 79 3.22 -1.61 -64.82
CA ARG A 79 3.44 -1.62 -66.28
C ARG A 79 2.15 -1.98 -67.02
N ALA A 80 2.01 -1.49 -68.25
CA ALA A 80 0.86 -1.76 -69.12
C ALA A 80 1.30 -2.44 -70.41
N SER A 81 0.39 -3.22 -70.99
CA SER A 81 0.55 -3.85 -72.31
C SER A 81 -0.81 -3.88 -73.04
N LEU A 82 -0.80 -3.67 -74.36
CA LEU A 82 -1.99 -3.77 -75.21
C LEU A 82 -2.20 -5.17 -75.77
N ASP A 83 -1.12 -5.87 -76.11
CA ASP A 83 -1.11 -7.19 -76.72
C ASP A 83 -0.80 -8.32 -75.71
N GLY A 84 -0.49 -7.94 -74.47
CA GLY A 84 -0.01 -8.84 -73.41
C GLY A 84 1.41 -9.35 -73.60
N ARG A 85 2.12 -8.93 -74.66
CA ARG A 85 3.46 -9.39 -75.04
C ARG A 85 4.50 -8.29 -74.86
N SER A 86 4.19 -7.09 -75.34
CA SER A 86 5.05 -5.91 -75.22
C SER A 86 4.60 -5.05 -74.04
N TRP A 87 5.44 -4.96 -73.01
CA TRP A 87 5.16 -4.20 -71.79
C TRP A 87 5.88 -2.86 -71.79
N SER A 88 5.24 -1.82 -71.25
CA SER A 88 5.85 -0.50 -71.08
C SER A 88 6.99 -0.52 -70.06
N VAL A 89 7.83 0.51 -70.09
CA VAL A 89 8.71 0.85 -68.97
C VAL A 89 7.85 0.98 -67.70
N PRO A 90 8.19 0.28 -66.59
CA PRO A 90 7.40 0.35 -65.36
C PRO A 90 7.46 1.73 -64.72
N ALA A 91 6.30 2.30 -64.41
CA ALA A 91 6.21 3.43 -63.51
C ALA A 91 6.52 2.93 -62.09
N THR A 92 7.44 3.59 -61.39
CA THR A 92 7.92 3.17 -60.07
C THR A 92 7.62 4.24 -59.04
N TYR A 93 7.05 3.83 -57.91
CA TYR A 93 6.82 4.68 -56.73
C TYR A 93 7.41 4.01 -55.49
N THR A 94 8.10 4.77 -54.66
CA THR A 94 8.76 4.28 -53.45
C THR A 94 8.17 4.95 -52.22
N PHE A 95 7.92 4.18 -51.17
CA PHE A 95 7.43 4.69 -49.90
C PHE A 95 7.95 3.80 -48.77
N GLU A 96 7.97 4.33 -47.55
CA GLU A 96 8.43 3.61 -46.35
C GLU A 96 7.34 3.60 -45.30
N VAL A 97 7.12 2.46 -44.65
CA VAL A 97 6.18 2.35 -43.53
C VAL A 97 6.98 2.31 -42.23
N GLU A 98 6.76 3.28 -41.35
CA GLU A 98 7.45 3.37 -40.06
C GLU A 98 7.04 2.24 -39.11
N PRO A 99 7.97 1.75 -38.27
CA PRO A 99 7.62 0.82 -37.20
C PRO A 99 6.73 1.50 -36.14
N PRO A 100 5.90 0.74 -35.42
CA PRO A 100 5.11 1.27 -34.32
C PRO A 100 6.00 1.91 -33.24
N TRP A 101 5.59 3.07 -32.71
CA TRP A 101 6.36 3.86 -31.74
C TRP A 101 6.79 3.06 -30.50
N TYR A 102 5.96 2.12 -30.03
CA TYR A 102 6.24 1.27 -28.87
C TYR A 102 7.27 0.17 -29.12
N ARG A 103 7.70 -0.04 -30.37
CA ARG A 103 8.78 -0.95 -30.75
C ARG A 103 10.10 -0.23 -30.99
N THR A 104 10.16 1.07 -30.74
CA THR A 104 11.41 1.83 -30.86
C THR A 104 12.36 1.50 -29.69
N PRO A 105 13.68 1.43 -29.91
CA PRO A 105 14.65 1.15 -28.84
C PRO A 105 14.56 2.15 -27.68
N GLN A 106 14.30 3.42 -27.99
CA GLN A 106 14.15 4.48 -26.98
C GLN A 106 12.93 4.25 -26.07
N TRP A 107 11.82 3.76 -26.62
CA TRP A 107 10.65 3.43 -25.81
C TRP A 107 10.89 2.21 -24.93
N LEU A 108 11.54 1.17 -25.47
CA LEU A 108 11.88 -0.03 -24.70
C LEU A 108 12.87 0.27 -23.57
N THR A 109 13.87 1.14 -23.81
CA THR A 109 14.78 1.57 -22.74
C THR A 109 14.08 2.43 -21.69
N ALA A 110 13.20 3.34 -22.09
CA ALA A 110 12.39 4.13 -21.15
C ALA A 110 11.50 3.25 -20.28
N LEU A 111 10.83 2.25 -20.88
CA LEU A 111 10.01 1.27 -20.16
C LEU A 111 10.85 0.44 -19.19
N GLY A 112 12.03 -0.01 -19.60
CA GLY A 112 12.96 -0.73 -18.74
C GLY A 112 13.41 0.11 -17.54
N LEU A 113 13.76 1.38 -17.77
CA LEU A 113 14.15 2.31 -16.70
C LEU A 113 12.99 2.57 -15.72
N ALA A 114 11.78 2.74 -16.24
CA ALA A 114 10.57 2.91 -15.42
C ALA A 114 10.30 1.67 -14.55
N ALA A 115 10.48 0.46 -15.11
CA ALA A 115 10.33 -0.78 -14.37
C ALA A 115 11.39 -0.91 -13.24
N VAL A 116 12.66 -0.58 -13.53
CA VAL A 116 13.72 -0.57 -12.50
C VAL A 116 13.40 0.44 -11.40
N LEU A 117 12.96 1.65 -11.75
CA LEU A 117 12.58 2.67 -10.78
C LEU A 117 11.40 2.21 -9.90
N ALA A 118 10.40 1.57 -10.49
CA ALA A 118 9.26 1.01 -9.76
C ALA A 118 9.71 -0.06 -8.76
N VAL A 119 10.61 -0.96 -9.16
CA VAL A 119 11.19 -1.98 -8.26
C VAL A 119 11.98 -1.33 -7.11
N LEU A 120 12.80 -0.31 -7.40
CA LEU A 120 13.55 0.42 -6.38
C LEU A 120 12.63 1.14 -5.38
N LEU A 121 11.52 1.73 -5.87
CA LEU A 121 10.53 2.39 -5.02
C LEU A 121 9.82 1.38 -4.12
N LEU A 122 9.37 0.25 -4.68
CA LEU A 122 8.75 -0.84 -3.93
C LEU A 122 9.70 -1.40 -2.87
N TYR A 123 10.97 -1.60 -3.20
CA TYR A 123 11.99 -2.03 -2.26
C TYR A 123 12.17 -1.02 -1.11
N ARG A 124 12.25 0.28 -1.41
CA ARG A 124 12.36 1.32 -0.38
C ARG A 124 11.17 1.36 0.56
N VAL A 125 9.95 1.23 0.02
CA VAL A 125 8.72 1.18 0.84
C VAL A 125 8.76 -0.05 1.75
N ARG A 126 9.15 -1.21 1.21
CA ARG A 126 9.27 -2.45 1.99
C ARG A 126 10.29 -2.33 3.12
N VAL A 127 11.48 -1.78 2.84
CA VAL A 127 12.54 -1.60 3.84
C VAL A 127 12.11 -0.64 4.95
N ARG A 128 11.48 0.50 4.61
CA ARG A 128 10.97 1.45 5.60
C ARG A 128 9.96 0.80 6.54
N HIS A 129 9.02 0.04 5.99
CA HIS A 129 8.03 -0.67 6.80
C HIS A 129 8.66 -1.69 7.75
N LEU A 130 9.67 -2.44 7.30
CA LEU A 130 10.39 -3.39 8.15
C LEU A 130 11.17 -2.68 9.28
N LEU A 131 11.84 -1.57 8.97
CA LEU A 131 12.56 -0.77 9.97
C LEU A 131 11.61 -0.15 10.99
N GLU A 132 10.42 0.29 10.58
CA GLU A 132 9.40 0.80 11.50
C GLU A 132 8.91 -0.28 12.46
N LEU A 133 8.64 -1.48 11.96
CA LEU A 133 8.27 -2.64 12.78
C LEU A 133 9.39 -3.03 13.75
N GLU A 134 10.63 -3.03 13.30
CA GLU A 134 11.80 -3.32 14.15
C GLU A 134 11.94 -2.28 15.26
N ARG A 135 11.89 -0.98 14.92
CA ARG A 135 11.92 0.11 15.92
C ARG A 135 10.79 0.01 16.93
N GLN A 136 9.59 -0.39 16.51
CA GLN A 136 8.48 -0.64 17.43
C GLN A 136 8.80 -1.78 18.39
N ARG A 137 9.34 -2.90 17.90
CA ARG A 137 9.76 -4.04 18.75
C ARG A 137 10.85 -3.62 19.74
N THR A 138 11.87 -2.90 19.30
CA THR A 138 12.95 -2.45 20.19
C THR A 138 12.44 -1.48 21.24
N ARG A 139 11.53 -0.57 20.88
CA ARG A 139 10.94 0.36 21.86
C ARG A 139 10.12 -0.38 22.93
N ILE A 140 9.33 -1.37 22.52
CA ILE A 140 8.57 -2.21 23.47
C ILE A 140 9.52 -2.96 24.40
N ALA A 141 10.63 -3.50 23.87
CA ALA A 141 11.64 -4.18 24.68
C ALA A 141 12.36 -3.24 25.66
N MET A 142 12.61 -1.97 25.28
CA MET A 142 13.19 -0.97 26.19
C MET A 142 12.20 -0.59 27.29
N ASP A 143 10.94 -0.25 26.96
CA ASP A 143 9.91 0.06 27.96
C ASP A 143 9.76 -1.09 28.98
N LEU A 144 9.82 -2.34 28.49
CA LEU A 144 9.79 -3.55 29.31
C LEU A 144 11.02 -3.66 30.22
N HIS A 145 12.21 -3.39 29.69
CA HIS A 145 13.46 -3.44 30.47
C HIS A 145 13.44 -2.43 31.61
N ASP A 146 12.93 -1.23 31.37
CA ASP A 146 12.85 -0.17 32.39
C ASP A 146 11.83 -0.52 33.49
N GLU A 147 10.62 -0.96 33.11
CA GLU A 147 9.56 -1.33 34.08
C GLU A 147 9.96 -2.57 34.90
N ILE A 148 10.53 -3.60 34.28
CA ILE A 148 10.99 -4.81 34.98
C ILE A 148 12.24 -4.53 35.81
N GLY A 149 13.19 -3.76 35.27
CA GLY A 149 14.45 -3.46 35.92
C GLY A 149 14.27 -2.70 37.24
N ALA A 150 13.37 -1.71 37.25
CA ALA A 150 13.06 -0.94 38.46
C ALA A 150 12.45 -1.83 39.55
N ALA A 151 11.45 -2.65 39.21
CA ALA A 151 10.77 -3.50 40.18
C ALA A 151 11.66 -4.65 40.69
N LEU A 152 12.45 -5.29 39.82
CA LEU A 152 13.44 -6.29 40.24
C LEU A 152 14.53 -5.67 41.12
N GLY A 153 14.94 -4.43 40.83
CA GLY A 153 15.86 -3.67 41.68
C GLY A 153 15.31 -3.46 43.09
N SER A 154 14.04 -3.03 43.21
CA SER A 154 13.35 -2.88 44.51
C SER A 154 13.33 -4.20 45.28
N VAL A 155 12.87 -5.28 44.63
CA VAL A 155 12.83 -6.63 45.23
C VAL A 155 14.22 -7.07 45.71
N GLY A 156 15.27 -6.80 44.92
CA GLY A 156 16.65 -7.12 45.29
C GLY A 156 17.13 -6.36 46.54
N ILE A 157 16.78 -5.08 46.67
CA ILE A 157 17.13 -4.26 47.84
C ILE A 157 16.37 -4.77 49.08
N LEU A 158 15.05 -4.94 48.99
CA LEU A 158 14.22 -5.41 50.10
C LEU A 158 14.63 -6.82 50.57
N ALA A 159 14.90 -7.72 49.62
CA ALA A 159 15.41 -9.06 49.91
C ALA A 159 16.81 -9.02 50.55
N GLY A 160 17.66 -8.07 50.13
CA GLY A 160 18.96 -7.82 50.74
C GLY A 160 18.85 -7.39 52.20
N VAL A 161 17.94 -6.46 52.50
CA VAL A 161 17.65 -6.00 53.87
C VAL A 161 17.14 -7.15 54.75
N LEU A 162 16.21 -7.96 54.24
CA LEU A 162 15.75 -9.18 54.93
C LEU A 162 16.89 -10.17 55.24
N GLY A 163 17.89 -10.25 54.36
CA GLY A 163 19.04 -11.14 54.51
C GLY A 163 20.08 -10.70 55.55
N GLN A 164 20.04 -9.44 56.02
CA GLN A 164 21.04 -8.92 56.97
C GLN A 164 20.80 -9.31 58.44
N GLY A 165 19.70 -10.01 58.75
CA GLY A 165 19.50 -10.66 60.05
C GLY A 165 19.18 -9.74 61.25
N GLU A 166 19.32 -8.42 61.11
CA GLU A 166 19.03 -7.41 62.15
C GLU A 166 17.60 -6.82 62.09
N VAL A 167 16.73 -7.32 61.21
CA VAL A 167 15.36 -6.82 61.06
C VAL A 167 14.44 -7.48 62.11
N GLU A 168 13.57 -6.72 62.76
CA GLU A 168 12.57 -7.25 63.71
C GLU A 168 11.55 -8.17 63.01
N ALA A 169 10.90 -9.08 63.75
CA ALA A 169 9.97 -10.05 63.16
C ALA A 169 8.77 -9.40 62.45
N GLY A 170 8.27 -8.26 62.94
CA GLY A 170 7.20 -7.49 62.31
C GLY A 170 7.65 -6.84 61.00
N GLU A 171 8.75 -6.11 61.05
CA GLU A 171 9.34 -5.46 59.87
C GLU A 171 9.77 -6.47 58.79
N ARG A 172 10.20 -7.68 59.17
CA ARG A 172 10.43 -8.77 58.21
C ARG A 172 9.16 -9.21 57.50
N ALA A 173 8.04 -9.30 58.22
CA ALA A 173 6.77 -9.70 57.63
C ALA A 173 6.28 -8.62 56.65
N ASP A 174 6.44 -7.35 57.01
CA ASP A 174 6.07 -6.21 56.16
C ASP A 174 6.91 -6.17 54.87
N LEU A 175 8.24 -6.29 54.99
CA LEU A 175 9.15 -6.34 53.82
C LEU A 175 8.87 -7.56 52.93
N ALA A 176 8.56 -8.72 53.52
CA ALA A 176 8.21 -9.91 52.74
C ALA A 176 6.87 -9.76 52.02
N ALA A 177 5.89 -9.09 52.63
CA ALA A 177 4.62 -8.76 52.01
C ALA A 177 4.81 -7.78 50.84
N GLU A 178 5.63 -6.73 51.02
CA GLU A 178 5.94 -5.75 49.98
C GLU A 178 6.65 -6.38 48.77
N ILE A 179 7.59 -7.31 49.02
CA ILE A 179 8.21 -8.11 47.94
C ILE A 179 7.16 -8.94 47.20
N GLY A 180 6.27 -9.61 47.94
CA GLY A 180 5.19 -10.41 47.35
C GLY A 180 4.30 -9.58 46.44
N GLU A 181 3.85 -8.42 46.92
CA GLU A 181 3.04 -7.48 46.16
C GLU A 181 3.77 -6.98 44.90
N THR A 182 5.05 -6.60 45.03
CA THR A 182 5.86 -6.14 43.89
C THR A 182 6.01 -7.23 42.81
N VAL A 183 6.20 -8.50 43.22
CA VAL A 183 6.32 -9.63 42.30
C VAL A 183 5.00 -9.94 41.60
N GLU A 184 3.87 -9.87 42.32
CA GLU A 184 2.55 -10.02 41.73
C GLU A 184 2.23 -8.91 40.72
N GLU A 185 2.54 -7.66 41.05
CA GLU A 185 2.40 -6.52 40.13
C GLU A 185 3.25 -6.71 38.86
N LEU A 186 4.50 -7.17 39.00
CA LEU A 186 5.39 -7.50 37.89
C LEU A 186 4.82 -8.60 36.98
N GLY A 187 4.36 -9.70 37.58
CA GLY A 187 3.76 -10.81 36.84
C GLY A 187 2.53 -10.37 36.05
N ALA A 188 1.69 -9.53 36.66
CA ALA A 188 0.50 -9.00 36.03
C ALA A 188 0.85 -8.03 34.87
N ALA A 189 1.84 -7.15 35.04
CA ALA A 189 2.32 -6.27 33.99
C ALA A 189 2.89 -7.05 32.79
N LEU A 190 3.68 -8.10 33.05
CA LEU A 190 4.22 -8.98 32.01
C LEU A 190 3.09 -9.68 31.24
N ALA A 191 2.08 -10.20 31.94
CA ALA A 191 0.92 -10.85 31.32
C ALA A 191 0.16 -9.88 30.40
N ASP A 192 -0.01 -8.63 30.82
CA ASP A 192 -0.67 -7.59 30.02
C ASP A 192 0.16 -7.22 28.76
N ILE A 193 1.49 -7.23 28.85
CA ILE A 193 2.38 -7.02 27.70
C ILE A 193 2.29 -8.19 26.72
N VAL A 194 2.41 -9.43 27.20
CA VAL A 194 2.30 -10.65 26.37
C VAL A 194 0.97 -10.67 25.64
N TRP A 195 -0.12 -10.37 26.34
CA TRP A 195 -1.45 -10.21 25.76
C TRP A 195 -1.46 -9.14 24.66
N SER A 196 -0.91 -7.95 24.93
CA SER A 196 -0.87 -6.86 23.96
C SER A 196 -0.06 -7.18 22.71
N LEU A 197 0.87 -8.13 22.77
CA LEU A 197 1.68 -8.59 21.65
C LEU A 197 1.05 -9.75 20.87
N ASN A 198 0.01 -10.41 21.40
CA ASN A 198 -0.64 -11.54 20.75
C ASN A 198 -1.51 -11.05 19.56
N PRO A 199 -1.17 -11.40 18.30
CA PRO A 199 -1.95 -10.97 17.13
C PRO A 199 -3.30 -11.68 17.01
N ARG A 200 -3.54 -12.77 17.75
CA ARG A 200 -4.83 -13.48 17.74
C ARG A 200 -5.91 -12.76 18.55
N GLU A 201 -5.50 -11.95 19.52
CA GLU A 201 -6.37 -11.19 20.44
C GLU A 201 -6.26 -9.70 20.10
N ALA A 202 -6.54 -9.39 18.83
CA ALA A 202 -6.28 -8.08 18.27
C ALA A 202 -7.53 -7.21 18.14
N ARG A 203 -8.69 -7.63 18.64
CA ARG A 203 -9.97 -6.95 18.39
C ARG A 203 -10.32 -5.98 19.52
N LEU A 204 -11.23 -5.06 19.23
CA LEU A 204 -11.75 -4.11 20.24
C LEU A 204 -12.49 -4.82 21.37
N SER A 205 -13.23 -5.88 21.06
CA SER A 205 -13.89 -6.76 22.03
C SER A 205 -12.90 -7.41 23.00
N ASP A 206 -11.75 -7.89 22.49
CA ASP A 206 -10.70 -8.49 23.31
C ASP A 206 -10.14 -7.47 24.33
N LEU A 207 -9.94 -6.22 23.90
CA LEU A 207 -9.49 -5.12 24.77
C LEU A 207 -10.50 -4.81 25.87
N GLY A 208 -11.79 -4.70 25.52
CA GLY A 208 -12.86 -4.48 26.49
C GLY A 208 -12.94 -5.62 27.51
N ALA A 209 -12.93 -6.87 27.03
CA ALA A 209 -12.94 -8.06 27.89
C ALA A 209 -11.74 -8.10 28.84
N ARG A 210 -10.54 -7.77 28.35
CA ARG A 210 -9.32 -7.71 29.15
C ARG A 210 -9.39 -6.63 30.23
N LEU A 211 -9.86 -5.43 29.89
CA LEU A 211 -10.03 -4.33 30.85
C LEU A 211 -11.04 -4.70 31.95
N VAL A 212 -12.15 -5.36 31.59
CA VAL A 212 -13.15 -5.84 32.55
C VAL A 212 -12.58 -6.93 33.46
N GLU A 213 -11.85 -7.90 32.91
CA GLU A 213 -11.19 -8.94 33.71
C GLU A 213 -10.24 -8.31 34.73
N ARG A 214 -9.41 -7.37 34.30
CA ARG A 214 -8.42 -6.71 35.15
C ARG A 214 -9.06 -5.79 36.18
N GLY A 215 -10.08 -5.01 35.80
CA GLY A 215 -10.86 -4.19 36.72
C GLY A 215 -11.50 -5.04 37.82
N ARG A 216 -12.21 -6.12 37.45
CA ARG A 216 -12.84 -7.02 38.44
C ARG A 216 -11.84 -7.60 39.44
N ARG A 217 -10.62 -7.94 39.00
CA ARG A 217 -9.56 -8.41 39.90
C ARG A 217 -9.02 -7.28 40.78
N LEU A 218 -8.80 -6.10 40.21
CA LEU A 218 -8.22 -4.96 40.92
C LEU A 218 -9.13 -4.46 42.04
N PHE A 219 -10.45 -4.48 41.83
CA PHE A 219 -11.46 -4.08 42.82
C PHE A 219 -12.01 -5.27 43.63
N ALA A 220 -11.47 -6.48 43.47
CA ALA A 220 -11.92 -7.65 44.22
C ALA A 220 -11.61 -7.48 45.71
N GLY A 221 -12.65 -7.37 46.55
CA GLY A 221 -12.49 -7.20 48.00
C GLY A 221 -12.11 -5.79 48.45
N GLY A 222 -12.14 -4.81 47.55
CA GLY A 222 -11.92 -3.39 47.87
C GLY A 222 -13.18 -2.69 48.41
N ALA A 223 -13.02 -1.42 48.79
CA ALA A 223 -14.11 -0.57 49.27
C ALA A 223 -15.05 -0.08 48.15
N ALA A 224 -14.54 0.06 46.93
CA ALA A 224 -15.28 0.58 45.78
C ALA A 224 -15.95 -0.54 44.96
N GLU A 225 -17.21 -0.35 44.56
CA GLU A 225 -17.92 -1.19 43.61
C GLU A 225 -17.41 -0.96 42.18
N PHE A 226 -16.99 -2.02 41.48
CA PHE A 226 -16.60 -1.93 40.06
C PHE A 226 -17.73 -2.34 39.13
N VAL A 227 -18.18 -1.40 38.28
CA VAL A 227 -19.25 -1.61 37.30
C VAL A 227 -18.69 -1.51 35.89
N ALA A 228 -18.95 -2.52 35.05
CA ALA A 228 -18.56 -2.51 33.65
C ALA A 228 -19.79 -2.48 32.74
N ASP A 229 -19.92 -1.41 31.96
CA ASP A 229 -20.97 -1.22 30.97
C ASP A 229 -20.37 -1.22 29.56
N LEU A 230 -20.17 -2.43 29.03
CA LEU A 230 -19.69 -2.64 27.67
C LEU A 230 -20.87 -2.98 26.74
N PRO A 231 -20.96 -2.37 25.55
CA PRO A 231 -21.95 -2.75 24.56
C PRO A 231 -21.84 -4.24 24.20
N ALA A 232 -22.97 -4.94 24.16
CA ALA A 232 -23.00 -6.36 23.79
C ALA A 232 -22.54 -6.61 22.34
N ASP A 233 -22.60 -5.58 21.48
CA ASP A 233 -22.27 -5.61 20.06
C ASP A 233 -20.93 -4.92 19.73
N LEU A 234 -19.97 -4.92 20.66
CA LEU A 234 -18.61 -4.45 20.40
C LEU A 234 -18.07 -5.04 19.09
N PRO A 235 -17.72 -4.20 18.10
CA PRO A 235 -17.40 -4.68 16.78
C PRO A 235 -16.10 -5.46 16.78
N ASP A 236 -16.06 -6.43 15.88
CA ASP A 236 -14.92 -7.32 15.71
C ASP A 236 -13.77 -6.67 14.91
N THR A 237 -13.54 -5.37 15.16
CA THR A 237 -12.59 -4.53 14.44
C THR A 237 -11.17 -4.76 14.96
N PRO A 238 -10.18 -5.08 14.11
CA PRO A 238 -8.79 -5.22 14.53
C PRO A 238 -8.19 -3.87 14.92
N LEU A 239 -7.56 -3.84 16.08
CA LEU A 239 -6.79 -2.71 16.60
C LEU A 239 -5.30 -2.87 16.30
N PRO A 240 -4.62 -1.79 15.86
CA PRO A 240 -3.16 -1.78 15.80
C PRO A 240 -2.56 -2.12 17.17
N ALA A 241 -1.52 -2.94 17.20
CA ALA A 241 -0.89 -3.40 18.45
C ALA A 241 -0.48 -2.24 19.38
N ARG A 242 0.01 -1.13 18.81
CA ARG A 242 0.35 0.08 19.55
C ARG A 242 -0.87 0.70 20.24
N ALA A 243 -1.99 0.83 19.52
CA ALA A 243 -3.22 1.39 20.09
C ALA A 243 -3.76 0.47 21.19
N ARG A 244 -3.82 -0.84 20.93
CA ARG A 244 -4.24 -1.84 21.94
C ARG A 244 -3.41 -1.76 23.22
N ARG A 245 -2.07 -1.76 23.12
CA ARG A 245 -1.17 -1.63 24.27
C ARG A 245 -1.39 -0.31 25.00
N ASN A 246 -1.38 0.81 24.29
CA ASN A 246 -1.46 2.13 24.91
C ASN A 246 -2.80 2.33 25.63
N VAL A 247 -3.92 1.94 24.99
CA VAL A 247 -5.25 2.06 25.59
C VAL A 247 -5.40 1.13 26.80
N LEU A 248 -4.88 -0.11 26.74
CA LEU A 248 -4.86 -1.01 27.89
C LEU A 248 -4.11 -0.37 29.06
N LEU A 249 -2.88 0.12 28.82
CA LEU A 249 -2.06 0.70 29.88
C LEU A 249 -2.67 1.98 30.46
N VAL A 250 -3.27 2.84 29.64
CA VAL A 250 -4.00 4.02 30.11
C VAL A 250 -5.19 3.61 30.97
N GLY A 251 -5.95 2.61 30.53
CA GLY A 251 -7.11 2.14 31.28
C GLY A 251 -6.74 1.50 32.62
N LEU A 252 -5.71 0.66 32.65
CA LEU A 252 -5.20 0.04 33.87
C LEU A 252 -4.69 1.10 34.86
N GLU A 253 -3.95 2.10 34.38
CA GLU A 253 -3.44 3.16 35.23
C GLU A 253 -4.58 4.04 35.78
N ALA A 254 -5.62 4.31 35.00
CA ALA A 254 -6.79 5.06 35.46
C ALA A 254 -7.52 4.30 36.58
N MET A 255 -7.72 2.99 36.41
CA MET A 255 -8.31 2.14 37.45
C MET A 255 -7.44 2.07 38.71
N ARG A 256 -6.12 1.98 38.58
CA ARG A 256 -5.19 2.00 39.73
C ARG A 256 -5.23 3.34 40.47
N ASN A 257 -5.30 4.44 39.74
CA ASN A 257 -5.46 5.77 40.35
C ASN A 257 -6.76 5.87 41.14
N ALA A 258 -7.85 5.33 40.61
CA ALA A 258 -9.12 5.30 41.34
C ALA A 258 -8.99 4.52 42.66
N VAL A 259 -8.36 3.34 42.64
CA VAL A 259 -8.11 2.55 43.87
C VAL A 259 -7.24 3.30 44.87
N ARG A 260 -6.14 3.93 44.42
CA ARG A 260 -5.14 4.52 45.31
C ARG A 260 -5.51 5.92 45.82
N HIS A 261 -6.32 6.66 45.07
CA HIS A 261 -6.45 8.11 45.28
C HIS A 261 -7.88 8.66 45.25
N ALA A 262 -8.86 7.94 44.69
CA ALA A 262 -10.19 8.51 44.55
C ALA A 262 -11.01 8.49 45.85
N ASP A 263 -10.76 7.54 46.76
CA ASP A 263 -11.67 7.26 47.88
C ASP A 263 -13.13 7.15 47.41
N ALA A 264 -13.31 6.42 46.31
CA ALA A 264 -14.57 6.29 45.59
C ALA A 264 -15.42 5.14 46.15
N GLU A 265 -16.74 5.29 46.13
CA GLU A 265 -17.67 4.20 46.41
C GLU A 265 -17.95 3.38 45.14
N ARG A 266 -17.86 3.99 43.96
CA ARG A 266 -18.10 3.34 42.68
C ARG A 266 -17.11 3.79 41.62
N VAL A 267 -16.59 2.81 40.89
CA VAL A 267 -15.80 3.01 39.68
C VAL A 267 -16.47 2.32 38.50
N SER A 268 -16.64 3.04 37.41
CA SER A 268 -17.31 2.58 36.19
C SER A 268 -16.35 2.54 35.00
N LEU A 269 -16.47 1.48 34.19
CA LEU A 269 -15.79 1.32 32.91
C LEU A 269 -16.86 1.22 31.82
N SER A 270 -16.82 2.11 30.83
CA SER A 270 -17.76 2.06 29.69
C SER A 270 -17.08 2.32 28.35
N MET A 271 -17.71 1.82 27.29
CA MET A 271 -17.26 2.05 25.91
C MET A 271 -18.42 2.47 25.03
N ALA A 272 -18.24 3.55 24.27
CA ALA A 272 -19.28 4.07 23.40
C ALA A 272 -18.73 4.42 22.02
N ARG A 273 -19.53 4.18 20.98
CA ARG A 273 -19.25 4.61 19.62
C ARG A 273 -19.64 6.07 19.46
N VAL A 274 -18.67 6.94 19.14
CA VAL A 274 -18.89 8.39 19.00
C VAL A 274 -18.92 8.81 17.52
N GLY A 275 -18.52 7.94 16.60
CA GLY A 275 -18.54 8.20 15.17
C GLY A 275 -18.39 6.96 14.29
N PRO A 276 -18.25 7.12 12.96
CA PRO A 276 -18.18 6.00 12.02
C PRO A 276 -16.96 5.07 12.24
N ALA A 277 -15.88 5.58 12.82
CA ALA A 277 -14.67 4.82 13.15
C ALA A 277 -14.07 5.21 14.51
N LEU A 278 -14.81 5.98 15.33
CA LEU A 278 -14.32 6.53 16.58
C LEU A 278 -15.04 5.89 17.77
N TRP A 279 -14.25 5.41 18.72
CA TRP A 279 -14.70 4.83 19.97
C TRP A 279 -14.14 5.65 21.13
N ARG A 280 -14.95 5.79 22.18
CA ARG A 280 -14.56 6.38 23.45
C ARG A 280 -14.55 5.27 24.50
N LEU A 281 -13.48 5.25 25.29
CA LEU A 281 -13.35 4.45 26.49
C LEU A 281 -13.39 5.43 27.67
N ASP A 282 -14.35 5.24 28.56
CA ASP A 282 -14.53 6.08 29.74
C ASP A 282 -14.29 5.25 31.00
N ILE A 283 -13.46 5.78 31.90
CA ILE A 283 -13.26 5.27 33.25
C ILE A 283 -13.60 6.43 34.18
N ALA A 284 -14.62 6.26 35.01
CA ALA A 284 -15.11 7.30 35.89
C ALA A 284 -15.29 6.77 37.31
N ASP A 285 -14.82 7.54 38.28
CA ASP A 285 -15.03 7.34 39.70
C ASP A 285 -15.93 8.44 40.29
N ASP A 286 -16.57 8.16 41.43
CA ASP A 286 -17.37 9.12 42.20
C ASP A 286 -16.62 9.67 43.43
N GLY A 287 -15.30 9.62 43.38
CA GLY A 287 -14.44 9.97 44.50
C GLY A 287 -14.24 11.47 44.71
N VAL A 288 -13.19 11.80 45.46
CA VAL A 288 -12.84 13.18 45.86
C VAL A 288 -12.50 14.12 44.70
N GLY A 289 -12.35 13.58 43.48
CA GLY A 289 -12.03 14.33 42.28
C GLY A 289 -10.59 14.86 42.26
N VAL A 290 -10.28 15.68 41.24
CA VAL A 290 -8.94 16.27 41.08
C VAL A 290 -9.04 17.78 41.16
N VAL A 291 -8.23 18.41 42.02
CA VAL A 291 -8.25 19.87 42.21
C VAL A 291 -7.76 20.58 40.94
N PRO A 292 -8.52 21.53 40.36
CA PRO A 292 -8.09 22.29 39.19
C PRO A 292 -6.79 23.06 39.49
N GLY A 293 -5.71 22.75 38.77
CA GLY A 293 -4.37 23.34 38.95
C GLY A 293 -3.29 22.33 39.37
N GLU A 294 -3.66 21.22 40.02
CA GLU A 294 -2.71 20.14 40.32
C GLU A 294 -2.30 19.39 39.05
N LEU A 295 -3.22 19.24 38.09
CA LEU A 295 -3.00 18.58 36.78
C LEU A 295 -1.91 19.21 35.89
N GLU A 296 -1.50 20.45 36.16
CA GLU A 296 -0.38 21.11 35.48
C GLU A 296 0.97 20.80 36.13
N ASN A 297 0.97 20.46 37.43
CA ASN A 297 2.14 20.20 38.25
C ASN A 297 2.25 18.75 38.77
N VAL A 298 1.34 17.83 38.39
CA VAL A 298 1.45 16.42 38.77
C VAL A 298 2.73 15.82 38.21
N THR A 299 3.70 15.60 39.09
CA THR A 299 4.96 14.89 38.84
C THR A 299 4.81 13.36 38.92
N GLY A 300 3.62 12.86 39.28
CA GLY A 300 3.30 11.44 39.33
C GLY A 300 3.53 10.77 37.98
N LEU A 301 4.36 9.72 37.96
CA LEU A 301 4.76 8.99 36.75
C LEU A 301 3.54 8.44 35.97
N GLY A 302 2.43 8.15 36.65
CA GLY A 302 1.21 7.59 36.07
C GLY A 302 0.49 8.51 35.07
N THR A 303 0.12 9.73 35.47
CA THR A 303 -0.61 10.68 34.61
C THR A 303 0.24 11.20 33.46
N LEU A 304 1.56 11.36 33.68
CA LEU A 304 2.52 11.71 32.64
C LEU A 304 2.65 10.58 31.60
N SER A 305 2.65 9.32 32.07
CA SER A 305 2.66 8.14 31.19
C SER A 305 1.38 8.02 30.39
N MET A 306 0.22 8.34 30.98
CA MET A 306 -1.05 8.38 30.24
C MET A 306 -1.02 9.43 29.12
N ARG A 307 -0.58 10.67 29.41
CA ARG A 307 -0.50 11.76 28.41
C ARG A 307 0.45 11.47 27.26
N ARG A 308 1.54 10.73 27.49
CA ARG A 308 2.46 10.29 26.43
C ARG A 308 1.90 9.15 25.56
N ARG A 309 0.91 8.40 26.07
CA ARG A 309 0.35 7.20 25.43
C ARG A 309 -0.95 7.49 24.66
N ALA A 310 -1.73 8.49 25.07
CA ALA A 310 -2.90 9.03 24.38
C ALA A 310 -2.51 9.76 23.08
#